data_AF-A0A2N4WSP3-F1
#
_entry.id   AF-A0A2N4WSP3-F1
#
_cell.length_a   1.000
_cell.length_b   1.000
_cell.length_c   1.000
_cell.angle_alpha   90.00
_cell.angle_beta   90.00
_cell.angle_gamma   90.00
#
_symmetry.space_group_name_H-M   'P 1'
#
loop_
_entity.id
_entity.type
_entity.pdbx_description
1 polymer ?
#
loop_
_entity_poly.entity_id
_entity_poly.type
_entity_poly.pdbx_seq_one_letter_code
_entity_poly.pdbx_strand_id
1 'polypeptide(L)' 'MRLFASDLYRNFGIGFVLGAVLVVGAQADSWSAAVASPAQAAEVPQAPAPSDEFVIAPDQG' A
#
# COMPACT_ATOMS: atom_id res chain seq x y z
N MET A 1 36.92 18.84 -11.64
CA MET A 1 35.64 19.35 -11.09
C MET A 1 35.17 18.48 -9.91
N ARG A 2 35.93 18.39 -8.81
CA ARG A 2 35.58 17.52 -7.66
C ARG A 2 35.23 18.29 -6.38
N LEU A 3 35.43 19.60 -6.37
CA LEU A 3 35.21 20.47 -5.21
C LEU A 3 33.72 20.69 -4.91
N PHE A 4 32.86 20.73 -5.93
CA PHE A 4 31.41 20.94 -5.74
C PHE A 4 30.64 19.69 -5.32
N ALA A 5 31.16 18.49 -5.59
CA ALA A 5 30.45 17.25 -5.32
C ALA A 5 30.35 16.97 -3.81
N SER A 6 31.45 17.16 -3.07
CA SER A 6 31.47 16.84 -1.63
C SER A 6 30.52 17.73 -0.83
N ASP A 7 30.51 19.03 -1.11
CA ASP A 7 29.61 19.97 -0.43
C ASP A 7 28.14 19.76 -0.85
N LEU A 8 27.91 19.42 -2.12
CA LEU A 8 26.58 19.07 -2.61
C LEU A 8 26.02 17.84 -1.89
N TYR A 9 26.77 16.74 -1.82
CA TYR A 9 26.33 15.55 -1.11
C TYR A 9 26.17 15.79 0.39
N ARG A 10 27.03 16.60 1.01
CA ARG A 10 26.92 16.92 2.43
C ARG A 10 25.67 17.74 2.73
N ASN A 11 25.43 18.82 1.98
CA ASN A 11 24.28 19.69 2.20
C ASN A 11 22.97 19.00 1.83
N PHE A 12 22.95 18.25 0.72
CA PHE A 12 21.82 17.39 0.36
C PHE A 12 21.56 16.35 1.42
N GLY A 13 22.58 15.63 1.88
CA GLY A 13 22.44 14.58 2.90
C GLY A 13 21.90 15.12 4.22
N ILE A 14 22.42 16.26 4.70
CA ILE A 14 21.92 16.91 5.91
C ILE A 14 20.45 17.33 5.72
N GLY A 15 20.13 18.01 4.63
CA GLY A 15 18.76 18.45 4.34
C GLY A 15 17.79 17.27 4.19
N PHE A 16 18.23 16.19 3.54
CA PHE A 16 17.45 14.98 3.35
C PHE A 16 17.17 14.28 4.68
N VAL A 17 18.18 14.10 5.53
CA VAL A 17 18.00 13.45 6.85
C VAL A 17 17.07 14.28 7.73
N LEU A 18 17.30 15.61 7.80
CA LEU A 18 16.42 16.49 8.57
C LEU A 18 14.99 16.45 8.05
N GLY A 19 14.81 16.55 6.73
CA GLY A 19 13.50 16.46 6.09
C GLY A 19 12.80 15.13 6.35
N ALA A 20 13.51 14.01 6.21
CA ALA A 20 12.97 12.68 6.47
C ALA A 20 12.52 12.52 7.92
N VAL A 21 13.32 12.98 8.89
CA VAL A 21 12.95 12.95 10.32
C VAL A 21 11.69 13.78 10.58
N LEU A 22 11.60 14.98 10.00
CA LEU A 22 10.40 15.82 10.14
C LEU A 22 9.16 15.18 9.54
N VAL A 23 9.25 14.62 8.34
CA VAL A 23 8.11 13.96 7.66
C VAL A 23 7.65 12.72 8.41
N VAL A 24 8.58 11.86 8.83
CA VAL A 24 8.27 10.65 9.61
C VAL A 24 7.66 11.04 10.96
N GLY A 25 8.24 12.02 11.66
CA GLY A 25 7.70 12.49 12.93
C GLY A 25 6.29 13.09 12.80
N ALA A 26 6.06 13.93 11.78
CA ALA A 26 4.76 14.57 11.54
C ALA A 26 3.66 13.57 11.13
N GLN A 27 4.04 12.40 10.62
CA GLN A 27 3.10 11.36 10.17
C GLN A 27 3.13 10.12 11.08
N ALA A 28 3.86 10.13 12.20
CA ALA A 28 4.07 8.95 13.04
C ALA A 28 2.76 8.28 13.48
N ASP A 29 1.75 9.08 13.82
CA ASP A 29 0.42 8.59 14.24
C ASP A 29 -0.43 8.07 13.07
N SER A 30 -0.16 8.49 11.83
CA SER A 30 -0.96 8.15 10.63
C SER A 30 -0.43 6.93 9.86
N TRP A 31 0.82 6.52 10.10
CA TRP A 31 1.47 5.42 9.37
C TRP A 31 0.79 4.07 9.60
N SER A 32 0.17 3.85 10.77
CA SER A 32 -0.65 2.68 11.08
C SER A 32 -1.75 2.45 10.03
N ALA A 33 -2.45 3.53 9.63
CA ALA A 33 -3.55 3.46 8.67
C ALA A 33 -3.09 3.40 7.21
N ALA A 34 -1.90 3.92 6.89
CA ALA A 34 -1.36 3.96 5.52
C ALA A 34 -0.65 2.67 5.11
N VAL A 35 0.01 1.98 6.04
CA VAL A 35 0.68 0.69 5.78
C VAL A 35 -0.32 -0.47 5.79
N ALA A 36 -1.39 -0.35 6.58
CA ALA A 36 -2.55 -1.23 6.54
C ALA A 36 -3.59 -0.73 5.53
N SER A 37 -3.23 -0.59 4.25
CA SER A 37 -4.27 -0.51 3.23
C SER A 37 -4.86 -1.91 3.09
N PRO A 38 -6.15 -2.15 3.46
CA PRO A 38 -6.77 -3.42 3.16
C PRO A 38 -6.71 -3.57 1.66
N ALA A 39 -6.19 -4.70 1.17
CA ALA A 39 -6.21 -5.02 -0.24
C ALA A 39 -7.64 -4.81 -0.75
N GLN A 40 -7.85 -3.77 -1.56
CA GLN A 40 -9.16 -3.46 -2.11
C GLN A 40 -9.43 -4.54 -3.17
N ALA A 41 -10.11 -5.61 -2.75
CA ALA A 41 -10.61 -6.60 -3.69
C ALA A 41 -11.62 -5.89 -4.61
N ALA A 42 -11.48 -6.07 -5.93
CA ALA A 42 -12.51 -5.62 -6.85
C ALA A 42 -13.85 -6.25 -6.45
N GLU A 43 -14.91 -5.46 -6.51
CA GLU A 43 -16.28 -5.93 -6.27
C GLU A 43 -16.54 -7.14 -7.18
N VAL A 44 -16.90 -8.28 -6.59
CA VAL A 44 -17.25 -9.48 -7.35
C VAL A 44 -18.53 -9.12 -8.11
N PRO A 45 -18.52 -9.08 -9.45
CA PRO A 45 -19.74 -8.85 -10.21
C PRO A 45 -20.75 -9.91 -9.80
N GLN A 46 -21.97 -9.49 -9.49
CA GLN A 46 -23.03 -10.42 -9.13
C GLN A 46 -23.31 -11.34 -10.33
N ALA A 47 -22.71 -12.52 -10.29
CA ALA A 47 -22.96 -13.55 -11.29
C ALA A 47 -24.42 -14.00 -11.13
N PRO A 48 -25.14 -14.25 -12.24
CA PRO A 48 -26.43 -14.91 -12.19
C PRO A 48 -26.31 -16.18 -11.35
N ALA A 49 -27.28 -16.40 -10.45
CA ALA A 49 -27.37 -17.67 -9.75
C ALA A 49 -27.43 -18.81 -10.79
N PRO A 50 -26.75 -19.95 -10.56
CA PRO A 50 -26.87 -21.10 -11.43
C PRO A 50 -28.35 -21.44 -11.62
N SER A 51 -28.77 -21.67 -12.86
CA SER A 51 -30.10 -22.19 -13.15
C SER A 51 -30.28 -23.56 -12.47
N ASP A 52 -31.50 -23.85 -12.01
CA ASP A 52 -31.84 -25.11 -11.34
C ASP A 52 -31.52 -26.37 -12.18
N GLU A 53 -31.28 -26.21 -13.49
CA GLU A 53 -30.83 -27.26 -14.40
C GLU A 53 -29.42 -27.82 -14.07
N PHE A 54 -28.61 -27.07 -13.30
CA PHE A 54 -27.24 -27.46 -12.90
C PHE A 54 -27.11 -27.78 -11.41
N VAL A 55 -28.22 -27.75 -10.65
CA VAL A 55 -28.23 -28.12 -9.23
C VAL A 55 -28.30 -29.64 -9.10
N ILE A 56 -27.17 -30.26 -8.77
CA ILE A 56 -27.13 -31.70 -8.47
C ILE A 56 -27.71 -31.90 -7.06
N ALA A 57 -28.90 -32.49 -6.97
CA ALA A 57 -29.49 -32.85 -5.69
C ALA A 57 -28.59 -33.90 -4.99
N PRO A 58 -28.40 -33.80 -3.65
CA PRO A 58 -27.67 -34.82 -2.91
C PRO A 58 -28.39 -36.17 -3.02
N ASP A 59 -27.63 -37.22 -3.30
CA ASP A 59 -28.11 -38.60 -3.37
C ASP A 59 -28.71 -38.99 -2.00
N GLN A 60 -29.99 -39.34 -1.98
CA GLN A 60 -30.64 -39.82 -0.77
C GLN A 60 -30.35 -41.32 -0.65
N GLY A 61 -29.29 -41.63 0.09
CA GLY A 61 -28.90 -43.00 0.42
C GLY A 61 -29.95 -43.78 1.19
#